data_AF-A0A2K0SW21-F1
#
_entry.id   AF-A0A2K0SW21-F1
#
_cell.length_a   1.000
_cell.length_b   1.000
_cell.length_c   1.000
_cell.angle_alpha   90.00
_cell.angle_beta   90.00
_cell.angle_gamma   90.00
#
_symmetry.space_group_name_H-M   'P 1'
#
loop_
_entity.id
_entity.type
_entity.pdbx_description
1 polymer ?
#
loop_
_entity_poly.entity_id
_entity_poly.type
_entity_poly.pdbx_seq_one_letter_code
_entity_poly.pdbx_strand_id
1 'polypeptide(L)'
;MEIQRLTSSQVYNISILSNIPLSITDSLPTPAPPQRLRPLFSIGVHDISFLMDDLKASKRDRSDENAVDDADESGSGWIACTTDSILATKDTLWDMLITMPPDYSANAKEKSWPIVECPRGRPVKATQRDLRRFNALRTGLARLAASPPTPTPGQDPRSPESETSAVRLSTSHSARLVKEEPYGATDNLVEPLTWAAFAYNGFMWWASAGEQIRSEEQEESTRDSALLADLLSPTSPRVGSMSIPPPAPSPSQTELLSNSIASLAGRRSSTDGEANIELAIITYFHRLTTQMLSVLVDIVDAADESYRDNDDSGDADGDEDESEGLIPNESDDSDPAITIDSRSIENMGLDVWSASDAFFVQELVAVYFGRQAAIEGKGVEVCGVRVC
;
A
#
# COMPACT_ATOMS: atom_id res chain seq x y z
N MET A 1 -32.98 11.59 5.78
CA MET A 1 -32.11 10.41 5.63
C MET A 1 -30.93 10.92 4.82
N GLU A 2 -29.97 11.52 5.50
CA GLU A 2 -28.84 12.21 4.87
C GLU A 2 -27.67 11.24 4.87
N ILE A 3 -27.40 10.65 3.70
CA ILE A 3 -26.27 9.76 3.49
C ILE A 3 -25.13 10.67 3.07
N GLN A 4 -24.32 11.13 4.03
CA GLN A 4 -23.07 11.84 3.74
C GLN A 4 -21.97 10.80 3.52
N ARG A 5 -21.32 10.84 2.36
CA ARG A 5 -20.17 9.99 2.04
C ARG A 5 -19.05 10.86 1.44
N LEU A 6 -17.89 10.79 2.10
CA LEU A 6 -16.64 11.53 1.93
C LEU A 6 -16.71 13.07 1.99
N THR A 7 -15.95 13.66 2.91
CA THR A 7 -15.66 15.10 2.87
C THR A 7 -14.63 15.40 1.77
N SER A 8 -14.62 16.62 1.24
CA SER A 8 -13.63 17.05 0.23
C SER A 8 -12.17 16.88 0.72
N SER A 9 -11.94 16.99 2.03
CA SER A 9 -10.63 16.72 2.65
C SER A 9 -10.19 15.26 2.55
N GLN A 10 -11.12 14.30 2.63
CA GLN A 10 -10.79 12.88 2.52
C GLN A 10 -10.46 12.50 1.07
N VAL A 11 -11.18 13.07 0.10
CA VAL A 11 -10.88 12.93 -1.34
C VAL A 11 -9.45 13.38 -1.63
N TYR A 12 -9.06 14.55 -1.10
CA TYR A 12 -7.71 15.07 -1.25
C TYR A 12 -6.65 14.14 -0.65
N ASN A 13 -6.86 13.70 0.58
CA ASN A 13 -5.92 12.80 1.27
C ASN A 13 -5.74 11.48 0.53
N ILE A 14 -6.83 10.84 0.09
CA ILE A 14 -6.74 9.59 -0.67
C ILE A 14 -6.03 9.83 -2.01
N SER A 15 -6.25 10.96 -2.69
CA SER A 15 -5.52 11.27 -3.92
C SER A 15 -4.01 11.35 -3.70
N ILE A 16 -3.57 11.90 -2.55
CA ILE A 16 -2.14 11.96 -2.20
C ILE A 16 -1.60 10.56 -1.92
N LEU A 17 -2.33 9.76 -1.14
CA LEU A 17 -1.93 8.41 -0.77
C LEU A 17 -1.90 7.46 -1.97
N SER A 18 -2.74 7.68 -2.98
CA SER A 18 -2.80 6.88 -4.21
C SER A 18 -1.67 7.16 -5.20
N ASN A 19 -0.90 8.24 -5.00
CA ASN A 19 0.18 8.59 -5.93
C ASN A 19 1.33 7.60 -5.82
N ILE A 20 1.82 7.16 -6.98
CA ILE A 20 3.02 6.33 -7.05
C ILE A 20 4.23 7.19 -6.66
N PRO A 21 5.10 6.71 -5.77
CA PRO A 21 6.32 7.43 -5.41
C PRO A 21 7.26 7.61 -6.61
N LEU A 22 7.82 8.82 -6.74
CA LEU A 22 8.77 9.14 -7.82
C LEU A 22 10.00 8.21 -7.81
N SER A 23 10.40 7.71 -6.64
CA SER A 23 11.54 6.82 -6.47
C SER A 23 11.45 5.51 -7.23
N ILE A 24 10.24 5.05 -7.58
CA ILE A 24 10.02 3.82 -8.34
C ILE A 24 9.47 4.09 -9.74
N THR A 25 9.15 5.35 -10.06
CA THR A 25 8.50 5.71 -11.33
C THR A 25 9.41 5.43 -12.54
N ASP A 26 10.71 5.71 -12.41
CA ASP A 26 11.69 5.48 -13.49
C ASP A 26 11.96 3.98 -13.76
N SER A 27 11.55 3.10 -12.84
CA SER A 27 11.70 1.64 -12.97
C SER A 27 10.46 0.98 -13.58
N LEU A 28 9.36 1.70 -13.77
CA LEU A 28 8.14 1.16 -14.36
C LEU A 28 8.22 1.18 -15.89
N PRO A 29 7.64 0.17 -16.57
CA PRO A 29 7.53 0.15 -18.03
C PRO A 29 6.83 1.39 -18.60
N THR A 30 7.25 1.82 -19.79
CA THR A 30 6.66 2.97 -20.50
C THR A 30 5.79 2.46 -21.68
N PRO A 31 4.54 2.95 -21.86
CA PRO A 31 3.85 3.95 -21.04
C PRO A 31 3.28 3.34 -19.75
N ALA A 32 3.60 3.93 -18.60
CA ALA A 32 3.01 3.55 -17.34
C ALA A 32 1.55 4.06 -17.26
N PRO A 33 0.63 3.32 -16.61
CA PRO A 33 -0.72 3.80 -16.35
C PRO A 33 -0.71 5.13 -15.56
N PRO A 34 -1.82 5.89 -15.56
CA PRO A 34 -1.87 7.22 -14.96
C PRO A 34 -1.39 7.19 -13.51
N GLN A 35 -0.32 7.93 -13.23
CA GLN A 35 0.41 7.90 -11.96
C GLN A 35 -0.34 8.51 -10.78
N ARG A 36 -1.49 9.14 -11.05
CA ARG A 36 -2.26 9.93 -10.09
C ARG A 36 -3.75 9.92 -10.41
N LEU A 37 -4.55 9.74 -9.36
CA LEU A 37 -6.00 9.97 -9.43
C LEU A 37 -6.31 11.46 -9.48
N ARG A 38 -7.15 11.88 -10.43
CA ARG A 38 -7.67 13.24 -10.56
C ARG A 38 -8.76 13.51 -9.52
N PRO A 39 -8.58 14.44 -8.57
CA PRO A 39 -9.60 14.76 -7.57
C PRO A 39 -10.68 15.67 -8.17
N LEU A 40 -11.89 15.15 -8.35
CA LEU A 40 -13.06 15.94 -8.79
C LEU A 40 -13.82 16.58 -7.63
N PHE A 41 -13.40 16.30 -6.39
CA PHE A 41 -14.06 16.76 -5.16
C PHE A 41 -15.54 16.40 -5.14
N SER A 42 -16.46 17.32 -5.40
CA SER A 42 -17.90 17.08 -5.31
C SER A 42 -18.51 16.86 -6.68
N ILE A 43 -19.11 15.69 -6.90
CA ILE A 43 -19.87 15.36 -8.11
C ILE A 43 -21.34 15.09 -7.78
N GLY A 44 -22.22 15.36 -8.74
CA GLY A 44 -23.65 15.09 -8.64
C GLY A 44 -24.22 14.42 -9.88
N VAL A 45 -25.55 14.25 -9.91
CA VAL A 45 -26.27 13.61 -11.03
C VAL A 45 -26.05 14.32 -12.37
N HIS A 46 -25.78 15.63 -12.35
CA HIS A 46 -25.52 16.42 -13.56
C HIS A 46 -24.18 16.08 -14.23
N ASP A 47 -23.21 15.59 -13.47
CA ASP A 47 -21.86 15.29 -13.97
C ASP A 47 -21.79 13.90 -14.63
N ILE A 48 -22.86 13.11 -14.58
CA ILE A 48 -22.90 11.73 -15.11
C ILE A 48 -22.49 11.67 -16.58
N SER A 49 -22.99 12.58 -17.41
CA SER A 49 -22.63 12.59 -18.83
C SER A 49 -21.12 12.81 -19.03
N PHE A 50 -20.54 13.74 -18.27
CA PHE A 50 -19.11 13.99 -18.25
C PHE A 50 -18.32 12.74 -17.80
N LEU A 51 -18.73 12.09 -16.70
CA LEU A 51 -18.08 10.86 -16.20
C LEU A 51 -18.17 9.70 -17.19
N MET A 52 -19.29 9.58 -17.91
CA MET A 52 -19.44 8.56 -18.97
C MET A 52 -18.54 8.82 -20.16
N ASP A 53 -18.34 10.09 -20.54
CA ASP A 53 -17.45 10.46 -21.63
C ASP A 53 -15.98 10.29 -21.22
N ASP A 54 -15.62 10.61 -19.98
CA ASP A 54 -14.29 10.35 -19.40
C ASP A 54 -13.98 8.84 -19.35
N LEU A 55 -14.96 8.00 -18.98
CA LEU A 55 -14.83 6.54 -19.04
C LEU A 55 -14.63 6.02 -20.48
N LYS A 56 -15.29 6.64 -21.47
CA LYS A 56 -15.08 6.28 -22.88
C LYS A 56 -13.67 6.70 -23.34
N ALA A 57 -13.19 7.86 -22.89
CA ALA A 57 -11.84 8.32 -23.18
C ALA A 57 -10.79 7.35 -22.61
N SER A 58 -10.93 6.93 -21.34
CA SER A 58 -10.06 5.94 -20.70
C SER A 58 -9.96 4.62 -21.48
N LYS A 59 -11.07 4.20 -22.12
CA LYS A 59 -11.09 2.99 -22.95
C LYS A 59 -10.53 3.17 -24.36
N ARG A 60 -10.42 4.41 -24.83
CA ARG A 60 -9.97 4.73 -26.19
C ARG A 60 -8.44 4.70 -26.32
N ASP A 61 -7.72 4.66 -25.20
CA ASP A 61 -6.29 4.97 -25.10
C ASP A 61 -5.38 3.74 -24.86
N ARG A 62 -5.81 2.54 -25.28
CA ARG A 62 -4.99 1.31 -25.19
C ARG A 62 -4.57 0.73 -26.54
N SER A 63 -4.86 1.39 -27.66
CA SER A 63 -4.68 0.81 -29.00
C SER A 63 -4.19 1.77 -30.09
N ASP A 64 -3.85 3.03 -29.78
CA ASP A 64 -3.51 4.03 -30.80
C ASP A 64 -2.13 4.65 -30.50
N GLU A 65 -1.07 4.09 -31.09
CA GLU A 65 0.34 4.54 -30.95
C GLU A 65 0.61 5.94 -31.53
N ASN A 66 -0.40 6.59 -32.13
CA ASN A 66 -0.28 7.89 -32.79
C ASN A 66 -1.09 9.01 -32.12
N ALA A 67 -1.64 8.79 -30.92
CA ALA A 67 -2.27 9.86 -30.17
C ALA A 67 -1.20 10.87 -29.74
N VAL A 68 -1.26 12.06 -30.33
CA VAL A 68 -0.47 13.21 -29.92
C VAL A 68 -0.76 13.44 -28.44
N ASP A 69 0.29 13.74 -27.67
CA ASP A 69 0.34 14.03 -26.22
C ASP A 69 -0.50 15.29 -25.88
N ASP A 70 -1.78 15.29 -26.25
CA ASP A 70 -2.73 16.33 -25.92
C ASP A 70 -3.04 16.15 -24.44
N ALA A 71 -2.56 17.13 -23.67
CA ALA A 71 -2.60 17.29 -22.22
C ALA A 71 -3.99 17.35 -21.59
N ASP A 72 -4.98 16.65 -22.15
CA ASP A 72 -6.25 16.43 -21.50
C ASP A 72 -6.06 15.30 -20.50
N GLU A 73 -6.14 15.59 -19.20
CA GLU A 73 -6.25 14.59 -18.11
C GLU A 73 -7.48 13.66 -18.26
N SER A 74 -8.19 13.72 -19.39
CA SER A 74 -9.32 12.90 -19.76
C SER A 74 -8.90 11.44 -19.92
N GLY A 75 -9.58 10.55 -19.20
CA GLY A 75 -9.22 9.13 -19.17
C GLY A 75 -8.22 8.75 -18.06
N SER A 76 -7.66 9.73 -17.34
CA SER A 76 -7.01 9.47 -16.05
C SER A 76 -8.06 9.08 -15.01
N GLY A 77 -7.75 8.07 -14.17
CA GLY A 77 -8.64 7.66 -13.10
C GLY A 77 -8.97 8.84 -12.17
N TRP A 78 -10.17 8.87 -11.60
CA TRP A 78 -10.63 9.98 -10.77
C TRP A 78 -11.07 9.55 -9.38
N ILE A 79 -11.09 10.51 -8.45
CA ILE A 79 -11.66 10.35 -7.10
C ILE A 79 -12.58 11.52 -6.76
N ALA A 80 -13.76 11.21 -6.22
CA ALA A 80 -14.77 12.19 -5.90
C ALA A 80 -15.59 11.75 -4.68
N CYS A 81 -16.32 12.70 -4.11
CA CYS A 81 -17.37 12.51 -3.14
C CYS A 81 -18.71 12.99 -3.70
N THR A 82 -19.79 12.40 -3.18
CA THR A 82 -21.15 12.76 -3.58
C THR A 82 -22.12 12.50 -2.44
N THR A 83 -23.19 13.29 -2.41
CA THR A 83 -24.37 13.06 -1.56
C THR A 83 -25.46 12.30 -2.31
N ASP A 84 -25.33 12.13 -3.62
CA ASP A 84 -26.36 11.55 -4.47
C ASP A 84 -26.22 10.02 -4.54
N SER A 85 -27.15 9.30 -3.91
CA SER A 85 -27.19 7.83 -3.95
C SER A 85 -27.41 7.22 -5.35
N ILE A 86 -27.83 8.04 -6.31
CA ILE A 86 -28.02 7.63 -7.71
C ILE A 86 -26.68 7.22 -8.34
N LEU A 87 -25.58 7.90 -7.99
CA LEU A 87 -24.24 7.53 -8.48
C LEU A 87 -23.79 6.18 -7.93
N ALA A 88 -24.15 5.86 -6.68
CA ALA A 88 -23.88 4.54 -6.09
C ALA A 88 -24.64 3.39 -6.81
N THR A 89 -25.78 3.69 -7.44
CA THR A 89 -26.55 2.67 -8.18
C THR A 89 -25.96 2.40 -9.57
N LYS A 90 -25.14 3.32 -10.11
CA LYS A 90 -24.49 3.18 -11.41
C LYS A 90 -23.13 2.51 -11.25
N ASP A 91 -23.16 1.19 -11.08
CA ASP A 91 -21.99 0.33 -10.86
C ASP A 91 -20.96 0.31 -12.01
N THR A 92 -21.29 0.92 -13.15
CA THR A 92 -20.37 1.07 -14.29
C THR A 92 -19.50 2.32 -14.25
N LEU A 93 -19.78 3.26 -13.34
CA LEU A 93 -19.08 4.56 -13.30
C LEU A 93 -17.86 4.55 -12.37
N TRP A 94 -17.74 3.60 -11.45
CA TRP A 94 -16.75 3.60 -10.40
C TRP A 94 -16.27 2.17 -10.14
N ASP A 95 -15.02 2.01 -9.70
CA ASP A 95 -14.44 0.72 -9.32
C ASP A 95 -14.47 0.47 -7.80
N MET A 96 -14.50 1.55 -7.01
CA MET A 96 -14.67 1.50 -5.56
C MET A 96 -15.65 2.56 -5.06
N LEU A 97 -16.57 2.16 -4.18
CA LEU A 97 -17.48 3.02 -3.46
C LEU A 97 -17.18 2.96 -1.97
N ILE A 98 -16.86 4.11 -1.39
CA ILE A 98 -16.59 4.22 0.04
C ILE A 98 -17.75 4.92 0.74
N THR A 99 -18.29 4.24 1.73
CA THR A 99 -19.38 4.69 2.59
C THR A 99 -18.82 5.21 3.89
N MET A 100 -18.85 6.52 4.10
CA MET A 100 -18.54 7.07 5.42
C MET A 100 -19.74 6.88 6.36
N PRO A 101 -19.49 6.56 7.64
CA PRO A 101 -20.54 6.61 8.64
C PRO A 101 -21.04 8.04 8.87
N PRO A 102 -22.30 8.21 9.29
CA PRO A 102 -22.87 9.53 9.52
C PRO A 102 -22.32 10.19 10.81
N ASP A 103 -22.18 11.50 10.86
CA ASP A 103 -21.53 12.23 11.97
C ASP A 103 -22.06 11.89 13.37
N TYR A 104 -23.35 11.60 13.50
CA TYR A 104 -23.96 11.21 14.78
C TYR A 104 -23.43 9.87 15.32
N SER A 105 -22.85 9.03 14.45
CA SER A 105 -22.30 7.75 14.83
C SER A 105 -21.00 7.87 15.65
N ALA A 106 -20.36 9.03 15.61
CA ALA A 106 -19.19 9.33 16.44
C ALA A 106 -19.45 9.13 17.94
N ASN A 107 -20.69 9.33 18.39
CA ASN A 107 -21.11 9.17 19.78
C ASN A 107 -22.03 7.95 19.99
N ALA A 108 -22.17 7.08 18.97
CA ALA A 108 -22.97 5.87 19.10
C ALA A 108 -22.32 4.90 20.09
N LYS A 109 -23.15 4.08 20.76
CA LYS A 109 -22.68 3.04 21.69
C LYS A 109 -21.86 1.96 20.97
N GLU A 110 -22.20 1.71 19.71
CA GLU A 110 -21.51 0.79 18.82
C GLU A 110 -20.79 1.59 17.75
N LYS A 111 -19.53 1.24 17.48
CA LYS A 111 -18.70 1.96 16.52
C LYS A 111 -19.11 1.54 15.10
N SER A 112 -19.59 2.50 14.32
CA SER A 112 -19.81 2.31 12.89
C SER A 112 -18.51 2.55 12.13
N TRP A 113 -18.17 1.64 11.22
CA TRP A 113 -16.99 1.73 10.37
C TRP A 113 -17.34 2.12 8.94
N PRO A 114 -16.41 2.73 8.20
CA PRO A 114 -16.58 2.91 6.78
C PRO A 114 -16.76 1.56 6.07
N ILE A 115 -17.58 1.55 5.02
CA ILE A 115 -17.81 0.36 4.20
C ILE A 115 -17.23 0.62 2.82
N VAL A 116 -16.38 -0.28 2.35
CA VAL A 116 -15.80 -0.24 1.00
C VAL A 116 -16.48 -1.32 0.16
N GLU A 117 -16.97 -0.95 -1.02
CA GLU A 117 -17.69 -1.86 -1.91
C GLU A 117 -17.13 -1.75 -3.32
N CYS A 118 -17.00 -2.88 -4.00
CA CYS A 118 -16.84 -2.96 -5.45
C CYS A 118 -18.21 -2.86 -6.15
N PRO A 119 -18.23 -2.64 -7.48
CA PRO A 119 -19.42 -2.75 -8.31
C PRO A 119 -20.28 -3.96 -7.94
N ARG A 120 -21.60 -3.78 -8.02
CA ARG A 120 -22.62 -4.78 -7.62
C ARG A 120 -22.71 -5.05 -6.10
N GLY A 121 -22.16 -4.15 -5.28
CA GLY A 121 -22.31 -4.20 -3.82
C GLY A 121 -21.52 -5.32 -3.15
N ARG A 122 -20.40 -5.75 -3.76
CA ARG A 122 -19.50 -6.72 -3.13
C ARG A 122 -18.63 -5.98 -2.10
N PRO A 123 -18.72 -6.27 -0.79
CA PRO A 123 -17.90 -5.60 0.20
C PRO A 123 -16.44 -6.01 0.04
N VAL A 124 -15.53 -5.03 0.16
CA VAL A 124 -14.09 -5.24 0.27
C VAL A 124 -13.75 -5.33 1.75
N LYS A 125 -13.13 -6.44 2.14
CA LYS A 125 -12.67 -6.67 3.51
C LYS A 125 -11.16 -6.56 3.57
N ALA A 126 -10.66 -6.10 4.70
CA ALA A 126 -9.23 -6.10 4.98
C ALA A 126 -8.73 -7.53 5.20
N THR A 127 -7.48 -7.79 4.84
CA THR A 127 -6.84 -9.08 5.16
C THR A 127 -6.50 -9.17 6.65
N GLN A 128 -6.18 -10.37 7.12
CA GLN A 128 -5.72 -10.57 8.49
C GLN A 128 -4.41 -9.81 8.75
N ARG A 129 -3.51 -9.80 7.75
CA ARG A 129 -2.30 -8.99 7.76
C ARG A 129 -2.59 -7.50 7.86
N ASP A 130 -3.53 -6.98 7.07
CA ASP A 130 -3.89 -5.56 7.11
C ASP A 130 -4.41 -5.12 8.47
N LEU A 131 -5.18 -5.97 9.17
CA LEU A 131 -5.62 -5.67 10.53
C LEU A 131 -4.45 -5.55 11.50
N ARG A 132 -3.48 -6.48 11.44
CA ARG A 132 -2.27 -6.44 12.29
C ARG A 132 -1.46 -5.18 11.99
N ARG A 133 -1.23 -4.91 10.71
CA ARG A 133 -0.53 -3.74 10.21
C ARG A 133 -1.19 -2.43 10.65
N PHE A 134 -2.51 -2.32 10.51
CA PHE A 134 -3.28 -1.15 10.94
C PHE A 134 -3.11 -0.90 12.44
N ASN A 135 -3.15 -1.95 13.26
CA ASN A 135 -2.92 -1.83 14.71
C ASN A 135 -1.48 -1.41 15.05
N ALA A 136 -0.49 -1.92 14.32
CA ALA A 136 0.91 -1.53 14.46
C ALA A 136 1.12 -0.05 14.08
N LEU A 137 0.58 0.38 12.93
CA LEU A 137 0.60 1.78 12.48
C LEU A 137 -0.06 2.71 13.50
N ARG A 138 -1.25 2.36 13.98
CA ARG A 138 -2.00 3.12 15.00
C ARG A 138 -1.19 3.30 16.29
N THR A 139 -0.54 2.23 16.74
CA THR A 139 0.35 2.26 17.91
C THR A 139 1.59 3.11 17.64
N GLY A 140 2.18 3.01 16.45
CA GLY A 140 3.31 3.82 16.00
C GLY A 140 2.99 5.32 15.99
N LEU A 141 1.86 5.71 15.41
CA LEU A 141 1.41 7.11 15.36
C LEU A 141 1.07 7.64 16.75
N ALA A 142 0.49 6.82 17.63
CA ALA A 142 0.25 7.22 19.02
C ALA A 142 1.56 7.54 19.77
N ARG A 143 2.63 6.76 19.51
CA ARG A 143 3.97 7.04 20.06
C ARG A 143 4.57 8.34 19.48
N LEU A 144 4.40 8.57 18.18
CA LEU A 144 4.85 9.81 17.53
C LEU A 144 4.13 11.03 18.12
N ALA A 145 2.81 10.94 18.33
CA ALA A 145 1.98 11.99 18.92
C ALA A 145 2.34 12.28 20.40
N ALA A 146 2.82 11.28 21.13
CA ALA A 146 3.22 11.40 22.53
C ALA A 146 4.65 11.93 22.74
N SER A 147 5.43 12.13 21.66
CA SER A 147 6.81 12.60 21.74
C SER A 147 6.87 14.04 22.27
N PRO A 148 7.53 14.31 23.41
CA PRO A 148 7.61 15.65 23.97
C PRO A 148 8.48 16.57 23.08
N PRO A 149 8.15 17.87 22.97
CA PRO A 149 9.01 18.82 22.28
C PRO A 149 10.39 18.84 22.94
N THR A 150 11.44 18.75 22.12
CA THR A 150 12.83 18.78 22.56
C THR A 150 13.08 20.03 23.42
N PRO A 151 13.67 19.91 24.63
CA PRO A 151 14.00 21.08 25.43
C PRO A 151 15.04 21.92 24.67
N THR A 152 14.67 23.16 24.37
CA THR A 152 15.57 24.15 23.79
C THR A 152 16.83 24.28 24.66
N PRO A 153 18.05 24.12 24.10
CA PRO A 153 19.27 24.30 24.88
C PRO A 153 19.41 25.79 25.23
N GLY A 154 19.05 26.15 26.46
CA GLY A 154 19.14 27.52 26.97
C GLY A 154 18.27 27.88 28.18
N GLN A 155 17.42 26.96 28.68
CA GLN A 155 16.63 27.25 29.88
C GLN A 155 17.40 26.87 31.17
N ASP A 156 17.76 27.90 31.94
CA ASP A 156 18.38 27.80 33.26
C ASP A 156 17.53 26.95 34.24
N PRO A 157 18.14 26.04 35.04
CA PRO A 157 17.43 25.08 35.88
C PRO A 157 16.90 25.66 37.22
N ARG A 158 16.45 26.92 37.25
CA ARG A 158 15.90 27.51 38.48
C ARG A 158 14.62 28.29 38.22
N SER A 159 13.49 27.59 38.22
CA SER A 159 12.17 28.14 38.59
C SER A 159 11.29 26.99 39.07
N PRO A 160 10.69 27.07 40.27
CA PRO A 160 9.81 26.01 40.76
C PRO A 160 8.49 26.02 40.00
N GLU A 161 7.94 24.81 39.91
CA GLU A 161 6.72 24.38 39.24
C GLU A 161 5.57 25.39 39.29
N SER A 162 5.08 25.76 38.10
CA SER A 162 3.78 26.37 37.93
C SER A 162 2.85 25.33 37.30
N GLU A 163 2.14 24.60 38.16
CA GLU A 163 1.04 23.69 37.81
C GLU A 163 -0.14 24.49 37.23
N THR A 164 -0.03 25.04 36.02
CA THR A 164 -1.20 25.55 35.27
C THR A 164 -0.81 25.81 33.83
N SER A 165 -0.90 24.78 33.00
CA SER A 165 -1.43 24.87 31.63
C SER A 165 -1.20 23.53 30.93
N ALA A 166 -1.97 22.51 31.36
CA ALA A 166 -2.43 21.52 30.40
C ALA A 166 -3.33 22.27 29.42
N VAL A 167 -2.72 22.87 28.39
CA VAL A 167 -3.43 23.39 27.22
C VAL A 167 -4.21 22.20 26.70
N ARG A 168 -5.53 22.24 26.93
CA ARG A 168 -6.51 21.42 26.22
C ARG A 168 -6.41 21.79 24.75
N LEU A 169 -5.41 21.25 24.06
CA LEU A 169 -5.43 21.16 22.61
C LEU A 169 -6.60 20.26 22.23
N SER A 170 -7.35 20.70 21.23
CA SER A 170 -8.60 20.08 20.78
C SER A 170 -8.38 18.59 20.42
N THR A 171 -8.68 17.71 21.37
CA THR A 171 -8.47 16.25 21.36
C THR A 171 -9.60 15.49 20.64
N SER A 172 -10.24 16.07 19.63
CA SER A 172 -11.45 15.46 19.06
C SER A 172 -11.18 14.37 18.01
N HIS A 173 -10.04 14.39 17.31
CA HIS A 173 -9.77 13.42 16.22
C HIS A 173 -8.58 12.48 16.49
N SER A 174 -7.43 12.97 16.94
CA SER A 174 -6.23 12.14 17.11
C SER A 174 -6.25 11.27 18.40
N ALA A 175 -6.80 11.78 19.50
CA ALA A 175 -6.93 11.03 20.76
C ALA A 175 -8.00 9.92 20.72
N ARG A 176 -8.84 9.86 19.67
CA ARG A 176 -9.81 8.77 19.44
C ARG A 176 -9.18 7.52 18.84
N LEU A 177 -7.93 7.59 18.37
CA LEU A 177 -7.26 6.46 17.72
C LEU A 177 -6.93 5.32 18.68
N VAL A 178 -6.90 5.55 20.00
CA VAL A 178 -6.49 4.54 20.99
C VAL A 178 -7.62 4.24 21.97
N LYS A 179 -8.78 3.86 21.45
CA LYS A 179 -9.71 3.03 22.24
C LYS A 179 -9.45 1.58 21.86
N GLU A 180 -9.19 0.73 22.85
CA GLU A 180 -9.22 -0.72 22.65
C GLU A 180 -10.64 -1.08 22.18
N GLU A 181 -10.71 -1.67 20.99
CA GLU A 181 -11.98 -2.06 20.39
C GLU A 181 -12.50 -3.31 21.09
N PRO A 182 -13.80 -3.38 21.41
CA PRO A 182 -14.39 -4.58 21.99
C PRO A 182 -14.24 -5.78 21.05
N TYR A 183 -14.03 -6.95 21.63
CA TYR A 183 -13.90 -8.23 20.94
C TYR A 183 -15.07 -8.45 19.95
N GLY A 184 -14.76 -8.73 18.69
CA GLY A 184 -15.75 -8.95 17.61
C GLY A 184 -16.16 -7.70 16.83
N ALA A 185 -15.73 -6.50 17.22
CA ALA A 185 -16.06 -5.26 16.48
C ALA A 185 -15.47 -5.20 15.06
N THR A 186 -14.45 -6.02 14.77
CA THR A 186 -13.74 -6.06 13.49
C THR A 186 -14.11 -7.26 12.61
N ASP A 187 -14.95 -8.19 13.08
CA ASP A 187 -15.24 -9.45 12.37
C ASP A 187 -15.93 -9.23 11.01
N ASN A 188 -16.66 -8.13 10.88
CA ASN A 188 -17.30 -7.74 9.62
C ASN A 188 -16.37 -6.97 8.67
N LEU A 189 -15.25 -6.44 9.18
CA LEU A 189 -14.29 -5.63 8.42
C LEU A 189 -13.17 -6.49 7.82
N VAL A 190 -12.87 -7.60 8.47
CA VAL A 190 -11.75 -8.46 8.12
C VAL A 190 -12.26 -9.76 7.52
N GLU A 191 -11.54 -10.29 6.54
CA GLU A 191 -11.82 -11.62 6.00
C GLU A 191 -11.64 -12.68 7.09
N PRO A 192 -12.42 -13.77 7.08
CA PRO A 192 -12.17 -14.88 7.99
C PRO A 192 -10.82 -15.53 7.66
N LEU A 193 -10.14 -16.05 8.68
CA LEU A 193 -8.97 -16.90 8.48
C LEU A 193 -9.30 -18.05 7.53
N THR A 194 -8.47 -18.25 6.52
CA THR A 194 -8.62 -19.39 5.62
C THR A 194 -8.35 -20.69 6.35
N TRP A 195 -8.98 -21.78 5.90
CA TRP A 195 -8.76 -23.11 6.50
C TRP A 195 -7.31 -23.57 6.38
N ALA A 196 -6.65 -23.25 5.26
CA ALA A 196 -5.24 -23.55 5.06
C ALA A 196 -4.37 -22.81 6.10
N ALA A 197 -4.61 -21.52 6.31
CA ALA A 197 -3.92 -20.74 7.35
C ALA A 197 -4.20 -21.30 8.75
N PHE A 198 -5.45 -21.62 9.06
CA PHE A 198 -5.82 -22.18 10.36
C PHE A 198 -5.15 -23.54 10.62
N ALA A 199 -5.15 -24.43 9.63
CA ALA A 199 -4.54 -25.75 9.73
C ALA A 199 -3.02 -25.64 9.86
N TYR A 200 -2.38 -24.79 9.06
CA TYR A 200 -0.95 -24.51 9.15
C TYR A 200 -0.57 -23.95 10.51
N ASN A 201 -1.27 -22.91 10.98
CA ASN A 201 -1.02 -22.30 12.28
C ASN A 201 -1.26 -23.30 13.42
N GLY A 202 -2.29 -24.14 13.33
CA GLY A 202 -2.50 -25.22 14.29
C GLY A 202 -1.33 -26.19 14.31
N PHE A 203 -0.96 -26.72 13.14
CA PHE A 203 0.14 -27.67 12.99
C PHE A 203 1.48 -27.08 13.47
N MET A 204 1.82 -25.87 13.05
CA MET A 204 3.06 -25.20 13.46
C MET A 204 3.06 -24.88 14.95
N TRP A 205 1.91 -24.52 15.53
CA TRP A 205 1.80 -24.36 16.98
C TRP A 205 2.11 -25.66 17.71
N TRP A 206 1.55 -26.79 17.25
CA TRP A 206 1.83 -28.10 17.82
C TRP A 206 3.30 -28.53 17.61
N ALA A 207 3.83 -28.33 16.41
CA ALA A 207 5.17 -28.79 16.03
C ALA A 207 6.27 -27.95 16.70
N SER A 208 6.06 -26.65 16.85
CA SER A 208 7.06 -25.71 17.36
C SER A 208 6.75 -25.17 18.76
N ALA A 209 5.74 -25.72 19.45
CA ALA A 209 5.19 -25.13 20.69
C ALA A 209 4.83 -23.63 20.54
N GLY A 210 4.49 -23.19 19.33
CA GLY A 210 4.18 -21.80 18.99
C GLY A 210 5.37 -20.85 18.84
N GLU A 211 6.62 -21.31 18.95
CA GLU A 211 7.81 -20.48 18.73
C GLU A 211 7.89 -19.92 17.30
N GLN A 212 7.66 -20.76 16.29
CA GLN A 212 7.76 -20.36 14.89
C GLN A 212 6.76 -19.25 14.54
N ILE A 213 5.49 -19.43 14.91
CA ILE A 213 4.43 -18.45 14.63
C ILE A 213 4.75 -17.09 15.26
N ARG A 214 5.29 -17.10 16.49
CA ARG A 214 5.72 -15.88 17.17
C ARG A 214 6.90 -15.23 16.47
N SER A 215 7.85 -16.02 15.98
CA SER A 215 8.99 -15.52 15.23
C SER A 215 8.55 -14.86 13.92
N GLU A 216 7.69 -15.52 13.14
CA GLU A 216 7.15 -14.99 11.88
C GLU A 216 6.34 -13.70 12.11
N GLU A 217 5.46 -13.68 13.11
CA GLU A 217 4.68 -12.49 13.48
C GLU A 217 5.58 -11.35 13.97
N GLN A 218 6.63 -11.66 14.74
CA GLN A 218 7.59 -10.67 15.20
C GLN A 218 8.43 -10.10 14.04
N GLU A 219 8.83 -10.92 13.08
CA GLU A 219 9.55 -10.48 11.89
C GLU A 219 8.67 -9.57 11.02
N GLU A 220 7.41 -9.98 10.78
CA GLU A 220 6.39 -9.16 10.11
C GLU A 220 6.21 -7.80 10.80
N SER A 221 6.00 -7.81 12.12
CA SER A 221 5.86 -6.61 12.94
C SER A 221 7.11 -5.72 12.85
N THR A 222 8.29 -6.31 12.79
CA THR A 222 9.56 -5.58 12.65
C THR A 222 9.63 -4.88 11.30
N ARG A 223 9.31 -5.58 10.19
CA ARG A 223 9.25 -4.99 8.84
C ARG A 223 8.23 -3.85 8.75
N ASP A 224 7.02 -4.06 9.26
CA ASP A 224 5.98 -3.03 9.23
C ASP A 224 6.36 -1.82 10.09
N SER A 225 7.05 -2.03 11.22
CA SER A 225 7.53 -0.93 12.08
C SER A 225 8.68 -0.15 11.44
N ALA A 226 9.51 -0.79 10.61
CA ALA A 226 10.61 -0.16 9.89
C ALA A 226 10.11 0.92 8.91
N LEU A 227 8.90 0.75 8.36
CA LEU A 227 8.26 1.76 7.52
C LEU A 227 8.08 3.11 8.26
N LEU A 228 7.96 3.11 9.59
CA LEU A 228 7.86 4.30 10.44
C LEU A 228 9.16 4.73 11.13
N ALA A 229 10.18 3.87 11.17
CA ALA A 229 11.31 4.00 12.11
C ALA A 229 12.12 5.32 11.97
N ASP A 230 12.33 5.79 10.74
CA ASP A 230 13.11 7.01 10.49
C ASP A 230 12.40 8.29 10.94
N LEU A 231 11.08 8.24 11.09
CA LEU A 231 10.25 9.37 11.51
C LEU A 231 10.11 9.45 13.04
N LEU A 232 10.38 8.35 13.74
CA LEU A 232 10.37 8.27 15.20
C LEU A 232 11.69 8.75 15.82
N SER A 233 12.75 8.90 15.01
CA SER A 233 14.04 9.42 15.44
C SER A 233 14.12 10.94 15.20
N PRO A 234 14.09 11.78 16.25
CA PRO A 234 14.37 13.19 16.04
C PRO A 234 15.81 13.29 15.54
N THR A 235 15.99 13.86 14.34
CA THR A 235 17.29 14.15 13.76
C THR A 235 18.00 15.15 14.67
N SER A 236 18.69 14.65 15.69
CA SER A 236 19.61 15.46 16.47
C SER A 236 20.75 15.86 15.53
N PRO A 237 20.99 17.15 15.27
CA PRO A 237 22.17 17.54 14.51
C PRO A 237 23.37 17.06 15.32
N ARG A 238 24.15 16.13 14.75
CA ARG A 238 25.44 15.68 15.30
C ARG A 238 26.28 16.89 15.68
N VAL A 239 26.32 17.23 16.96
CA VAL A 239 27.42 18.01 17.51
C VAL A 239 28.61 17.06 17.56
N GLY A 240 29.67 17.43 16.85
CA GLY A 240 30.80 16.57 16.53
C GLY A 240 31.42 15.91 17.76
N SER A 241 31.52 14.59 17.70
CA SER A 241 32.57 13.85 18.38
C SER A 241 33.59 13.46 17.31
N MET A 242 34.82 13.94 17.45
CA MET A 242 35.91 13.59 16.55
C MET A 242 36.22 12.09 16.70
N SER A 243 35.76 11.28 15.75
CA SER A 243 36.38 9.99 15.45
C SER A 243 36.50 9.82 13.94
N ILE A 244 37.69 9.38 13.55
CA ILE A 244 38.20 9.30 12.19
C ILE A 244 37.32 8.36 11.34
N PRO A 245 36.92 8.73 10.11
CA PRO A 245 36.08 7.87 9.28
C PRO A 245 36.91 6.79 8.58
N PRO A 246 36.43 5.54 8.46
CA PRO A 246 36.86 4.62 7.42
C PRO A 246 36.19 4.97 6.07
N PRO A 247 36.74 4.52 4.93
CA PRO A 247 36.19 4.85 3.62
C PRO A 247 34.82 4.19 3.42
N ALA A 248 33.82 4.98 3.04
CA ALA A 248 32.45 4.54 2.81
C ALA A 248 32.27 3.88 1.44
N PRO A 249 31.42 2.85 1.31
CA PRO A 249 30.75 2.54 0.05
C PRO A 249 29.66 3.59 -0.24
N SER A 250 29.36 3.78 -1.52
CA SER A 250 28.39 4.76 -2.04
C SER A 250 27.00 4.59 -1.41
N PRO A 251 26.34 5.66 -0.95
CA PRO A 251 24.97 5.58 -0.46
C PRO A 251 23.97 5.32 -1.60
N SER A 252 22.98 4.47 -1.36
CA SER A 252 21.85 4.23 -2.26
C SER A 252 20.89 5.43 -2.27
N GLN A 253 20.21 5.66 -3.40
CA GLN A 253 19.39 6.85 -3.64
C GLN A 253 18.20 6.99 -2.67
N THR A 254 17.74 5.89 -2.07
CA THR A 254 16.64 5.82 -1.09
C THR A 254 16.93 6.60 0.20
N GLU A 255 18.20 6.64 0.63
CA GLU A 255 18.65 7.38 1.81
C GLU A 255 18.64 8.91 1.56
N LEU A 256 18.94 9.35 0.34
CA LEU A 256 19.03 10.77 -0.01
C LEU A 256 17.67 11.48 0.00
N LEU A 257 16.60 10.77 -0.37
CA LEU A 257 15.24 11.30 -0.41
C LEU A 257 14.58 11.30 0.97
N SER A 258 14.79 10.25 1.78
CA SER A 258 14.35 10.24 3.19
C SER A 258 14.94 11.43 3.96
N ASN A 259 16.22 11.75 3.70
CA ASN A 259 16.87 12.93 4.27
C ASN A 259 16.32 14.26 3.73
N SER A 260 15.87 14.32 2.48
CA SER A 260 15.31 15.54 1.87
C SER A 260 13.91 15.89 2.40
N ILE A 261 13.06 14.88 2.62
CA ILE A 261 11.73 15.07 3.24
C ILE A 261 11.87 15.36 4.74
N ALA A 262 12.78 14.65 5.44
CA ALA A 262 13.08 14.93 6.84
C ALA A 262 13.68 16.34 7.05
N SER A 263 14.48 16.84 6.10
CA SER A 263 15.04 18.19 6.16
C SER A 263 13.97 19.29 6.00
N LEU A 264 12.85 19.02 5.31
CA LEU A 264 11.70 19.92 5.25
C LEU A 264 10.94 19.99 6.59
N ALA A 265 10.87 18.88 7.32
CA ALA A 265 10.19 18.78 8.61
C ALA A 265 10.90 19.56 9.73
N GLY A 266 12.24 19.67 9.68
CA GLY A 266 13.04 20.37 10.70
C GLY A 266 12.90 21.89 10.74
N ARG A 267 12.09 22.52 9.87
CA ARG A 267 12.11 23.99 9.65
C ARG A 267 10.85 24.75 10.06
N ARG A 268 9.82 24.09 10.59
CA ARG A 268 8.59 24.75 11.05
C ARG A 268 8.32 24.28 12.48
N SER A 269 8.16 25.24 13.40
CA SER A 269 8.00 25.00 14.83
C SER A 269 6.71 25.65 15.31
N SER A 270 5.87 24.85 15.99
CA SER A 270 4.67 25.18 16.83
C SER A 270 3.30 24.64 16.36
N THR A 271 3.17 24.05 15.17
CA THR A 271 1.98 23.27 14.72
C THR A 271 2.31 21.80 14.45
N ASP A 272 3.46 21.34 14.95
CA ASP A 272 4.24 20.26 14.33
C ASP A 272 3.69 18.86 14.56
N GLY A 273 2.95 18.63 15.65
CA GLY A 273 2.47 17.28 15.99
C GLY A 273 1.52 16.70 14.94
N GLU A 274 0.57 17.50 14.45
CA GLU A 274 -0.42 17.06 13.46
C GLU A 274 0.20 16.92 12.07
N ALA A 275 0.99 17.90 11.64
CA ALA A 275 1.72 17.84 10.37
C ALA A 275 2.72 16.67 10.32
N ASN A 276 3.35 16.33 11.46
CA ASN A 276 4.25 15.17 11.56
C ASN A 276 3.49 13.85 11.44
N ILE A 277 2.28 13.76 12.00
CA ILE A 277 1.42 12.57 11.87
C ILE A 277 0.95 12.41 10.42
N GLU A 278 0.49 13.49 9.79
CA GLU A 278 0.07 13.48 8.38
C GLU A 278 1.22 13.05 7.46
N LEU A 279 2.40 13.65 7.65
CA LEU A 279 3.61 13.28 6.91
C LEU A 279 3.99 11.82 7.16
N ALA A 280 3.85 11.34 8.40
CA ALA A 280 4.15 9.95 8.72
C ALA A 280 3.19 8.98 8.04
N ILE A 281 1.91 9.31 7.96
CA ILE A 281 0.93 8.50 7.22
C ILE A 281 1.29 8.47 5.74
N ILE A 282 1.53 9.63 5.12
CA ILE A 282 1.88 9.70 3.69
C ILE A 282 3.15 8.89 3.40
N THR A 283 4.20 9.11 4.18
CA THR A 283 5.48 8.42 4.03
C THR A 283 5.33 6.91 4.21
N TYR A 284 4.53 6.48 5.18
CA TYR A 284 4.25 5.07 5.43
C TYR A 284 3.66 4.36 4.19
N PHE A 285 2.60 4.93 3.61
CA PHE A 285 1.95 4.35 2.43
C PHE A 285 2.86 4.40 1.20
N HIS A 286 3.59 5.50 0.98
CA HIS A 286 4.55 5.58 -0.12
C HIS A 286 5.68 4.56 0.00
N ARG A 287 6.19 4.31 1.21
CA ARG A 287 7.19 3.26 1.45
C ARG A 287 6.63 1.88 1.18
N LEU A 288 5.38 1.61 1.59
CA LEU A 288 4.70 0.35 1.30
C LEU A 288 4.51 0.15 -0.22
N THR A 289 4.01 1.17 -0.94
CA THR A 289 3.87 1.12 -2.41
C THR A 289 5.22 0.91 -3.10
N THR A 290 6.27 1.60 -2.65
CA THR A 290 7.63 1.40 -3.19
C THR A 290 8.10 -0.03 -2.95
N GLN A 291 7.96 -0.54 -1.73
CA GLN A 291 8.33 -1.91 -1.38
C GLN A 291 7.64 -2.94 -2.30
N MET A 292 6.34 -2.78 -2.54
CA MET A 292 5.58 -3.69 -3.39
C MET A 292 6.04 -3.64 -4.85
N LEU A 293 6.17 -2.44 -5.42
CA LEU A 293 6.56 -2.28 -6.81
C LEU A 293 8.03 -2.68 -7.04
N SER A 294 8.94 -2.41 -6.11
CA SER A 294 10.34 -2.85 -6.21
C SER A 294 10.47 -4.37 -6.28
N VAL A 295 9.72 -5.11 -5.46
CA VAL A 295 9.72 -6.58 -5.54
C VAL A 295 9.22 -7.07 -6.90
N LEU A 296 8.19 -6.42 -7.47
CA LEU A 296 7.70 -6.78 -8.79
C LEU A 296 8.69 -6.45 -9.92
N VAL A 297 9.37 -5.30 -9.84
CA VAL A 297 10.44 -4.94 -10.78
C VAL A 297 11.52 -6.03 -10.77
N ASP A 298 12.01 -6.42 -9.59
CA ASP A 298 13.05 -7.46 -9.46
C ASP A 298 12.61 -8.80 -10.07
N ILE A 299 11.33 -9.19 -9.90
CA ILE A 299 10.78 -10.44 -10.46
C ILE A 299 10.67 -10.37 -11.98
N VAL A 300 10.17 -9.26 -12.52
CA VAL A 300 9.99 -9.08 -13.97
C VAL A 300 11.36 -9.03 -14.66
N ASP A 301 12.31 -8.29 -14.11
CA ASP A 301 13.68 -8.21 -14.65
C ASP A 301 14.35 -9.59 -14.67
N ALA A 302 14.21 -10.37 -13.58
CA ALA A 302 14.74 -11.73 -13.52
C ALA A 302 14.07 -12.68 -14.55
N ALA A 303 12.78 -12.51 -14.79
CA ALA A 303 12.07 -13.27 -15.82
C ALA A 303 12.58 -12.91 -17.21
N ASP A 304 12.73 -11.62 -17.53
CA ASP A 304 13.24 -11.14 -18.82
C ASP A 304 14.68 -11.61 -19.11
N GLU A 305 15.55 -11.65 -18.11
CA GLU A 305 16.92 -12.18 -18.26
C GLU A 305 16.92 -13.67 -18.64
N SER A 306 16.01 -14.46 -18.07
CA SER A 306 15.93 -15.90 -18.33
C SER A 306 15.55 -16.25 -19.78
N TYR A 307 14.85 -15.36 -20.48
CA TYR A 307 14.52 -15.53 -21.90
C TYR A 307 15.71 -15.22 -22.82
N ARG A 308 16.50 -14.19 -22.49
CA ARG A 308 17.64 -13.78 -23.31
C ARG A 308 18.75 -14.83 -23.39
N ASP A 309 18.92 -15.64 -22.35
CA ASP A 309 19.95 -16.69 -22.28
C ASP A 309 19.58 -17.93 -23.13
N ASN A 310 18.30 -18.09 -23.50
CA ASN A 310 17.83 -19.23 -24.28
C ASN A 310 17.98 -18.99 -25.80
N ASP A 311 17.94 -17.73 -26.24
CA ASP A 311 18.08 -17.35 -27.66
C ASP A 311 19.54 -17.24 -28.15
N ASP A 312 20.53 -17.23 -27.25
CA ASP A 312 21.98 -17.16 -27.61
C ASP A 312 22.65 -18.54 -27.79
N SER A 313 21.88 -19.63 -27.74
CA SER A 313 22.39 -20.98 -28.04
C SER A 313 22.28 -21.31 -29.54
N GLY A 314 22.71 -20.35 -30.38
CA GLY A 314 22.72 -20.45 -31.84
C GLY A 314 24.09 -20.13 -32.44
N ASP A 315 25.13 -20.93 -32.12
CA ASP A 315 26.15 -21.36 -33.10
C ASP A 315 27.26 -22.20 -32.44
N ALA A 316 27.20 -23.53 -32.63
CA ALA A 316 28.40 -24.37 -32.82
C ALA A 316 27.99 -25.78 -33.31
N ASP A 317 27.99 -25.95 -34.63
CA ASP A 317 28.34 -27.15 -35.40
C ASP A 317 27.82 -28.55 -34.96
N GLY A 318 26.89 -29.07 -35.76
CA GLY A 318 26.95 -30.41 -36.36
C GLY A 318 26.70 -31.64 -35.46
N ASP A 319 25.52 -32.23 -35.58
CA ASP A 319 25.36 -33.61 -36.09
C ASP A 319 23.86 -33.96 -36.20
N GLU A 320 23.52 -34.64 -37.30
CA GLU A 320 22.19 -35.15 -37.60
C GLU A 320 21.78 -36.21 -36.57
N ASP A 321 20.76 -35.92 -35.75
CA ASP A 321 19.92 -36.98 -35.19
C ASP A 321 18.47 -36.48 -35.02
N GLU A 322 17.58 -37.13 -35.79
CA GLU A 322 16.16 -36.90 -35.80
C GLU A 322 15.54 -37.31 -34.45
N SER A 323 15.13 -36.34 -33.63
CA SER A 323 14.17 -36.59 -32.54
C SER A 323 13.22 -35.41 -32.36
N GLU A 324 12.12 -35.51 -33.09
CA GLU A 324 10.79 -34.98 -32.77
C GLU A 324 10.70 -33.53 -32.29
N GLY A 325 10.43 -32.67 -33.27
CA GLY A 325 9.94 -31.32 -33.04
C GLY A 325 8.64 -31.32 -32.23
N LEU A 326 8.66 -30.64 -31.09
CA LEU A 326 7.47 -30.03 -30.52
C LEU A 326 7.38 -28.61 -31.09
N ILE A 327 6.57 -28.53 -32.15
CA ILE A 327 6.09 -27.32 -32.82
C ILE A 327 5.83 -26.22 -31.78
N PRO A 328 6.51 -25.05 -31.83
CA PRO A 328 6.00 -23.84 -31.19
C PRO A 328 4.71 -23.52 -31.91
N ASN A 329 3.59 -23.71 -31.23
CA ASN A 329 2.29 -23.36 -31.80
C ASN A 329 2.25 -21.84 -31.95
N GLU A 330 2.47 -21.37 -33.18
CA GLU A 330 2.29 -19.97 -33.60
C GLU A 330 0.83 -19.55 -33.43
N SER A 331 0.45 -19.08 -32.24
CA SER A 331 -0.74 -18.23 -32.05
C SER A 331 -0.89 -17.57 -30.67
N ASP A 332 0.19 -17.34 -29.92
CA ASP A 332 0.11 -16.50 -28.72
C ASP A 332 1.42 -15.73 -28.54
N ASP A 333 1.52 -14.55 -29.17
CA ASP A 333 2.58 -13.55 -28.93
C ASP A 333 2.50 -12.96 -27.48
N SER A 334 1.86 -13.69 -26.55
CA SER A 334 1.72 -13.30 -25.17
C SER A 334 2.96 -13.77 -24.42
N ASP A 335 3.69 -12.83 -23.82
CA ASP A 335 4.76 -13.14 -22.90
C ASP A 335 4.28 -14.18 -21.86
N PRO A 336 5.05 -15.24 -21.61
CA PRO A 336 4.70 -16.28 -20.66
C PRO A 336 4.44 -15.70 -19.26
N ALA A 337 3.48 -16.29 -18.55
CA ALA A 337 3.10 -15.81 -17.23
C ALA A 337 4.25 -15.92 -16.23
N ILE A 338 4.54 -14.83 -15.51
CA ILE A 338 5.57 -14.81 -14.47
C ILE A 338 5.08 -15.56 -13.23
N THR A 339 5.93 -16.37 -12.62
CA THR A 339 5.61 -17.08 -11.37
C THR A 339 6.03 -16.26 -10.17
N ILE A 340 5.08 -15.94 -9.28
CA ILE A 340 5.34 -15.18 -8.04
C ILE A 340 5.21 -16.14 -6.87
N ASP A 341 6.31 -16.34 -6.14
CA ASP A 341 6.35 -17.23 -5.01
C ASP A 341 5.78 -16.59 -3.73
N SER A 342 5.37 -17.45 -2.79
CA SER A 342 4.90 -17.03 -1.46
C SER A 342 5.85 -16.06 -0.75
N ARG A 343 7.17 -16.21 -0.87
CA ARG A 343 8.15 -15.32 -0.23
C ARG A 343 8.12 -13.92 -0.83
N SER A 344 7.93 -13.80 -2.14
CA SER A 344 7.74 -12.50 -2.79
C SER A 344 6.49 -11.79 -2.28
N ILE A 345 5.39 -12.52 -2.04
CA ILE A 345 4.17 -11.96 -1.43
C ILE A 345 4.44 -11.45 0.00
N GLU A 346 5.16 -12.22 0.81
CA GLU A 346 5.59 -11.79 2.15
C GLU A 346 6.50 -10.55 2.09
N ASN A 347 7.42 -10.50 1.12
CA ASN A 347 8.34 -9.39 0.90
C ASN A 347 7.64 -8.12 0.39
N MET A 348 6.57 -8.26 -0.39
CA MET A 348 5.65 -7.16 -0.74
C MET A 348 4.85 -6.67 0.47
N GLY A 349 4.85 -7.46 1.56
CA GLY A 349 4.07 -7.18 2.75
C GLY A 349 2.59 -7.48 2.53
N LEU A 350 2.25 -8.56 1.84
CA LEU A 350 0.87 -9.01 1.62
C LEU A 350 0.61 -10.33 2.37
N ASP A 351 -0.66 -10.70 2.51
CA ASP A 351 -1.09 -11.94 3.15
C ASP A 351 -1.08 -13.10 2.14
N VAL A 352 -0.15 -14.03 2.35
CA VAL A 352 0.06 -15.20 1.48
C VAL A 352 -1.12 -16.16 1.46
N TRP A 353 -1.96 -16.11 2.50
CA TRP A 353 -3.15 -16.95 2.61
C TRP A 353 -4.40 -16.29 2.02
N SER A 354 -4.31 -15.03 1.63
CA SER A 354 -5.45 -14.26 1.13
C SER A 354 -5.60 -14.37 -0.38
N ALA A 355 -6.76 -14.84 -0.82
CA ALA A 355 -7.09 -14.90 -2.23
C ALA A 355 -7.26 -13.49 -2.84
N SER A 356 -7.67 -12.49 -2.05
CA SER A 356 -7.76 -11.11 -2.52
C SER A 356 -6.39 -10.50 -2.76
N ASP A 357 -5.40 -10.75 -1.89
CA ASP A 357 -4.04 -10.25 -2.09
C ASP A 357 -3.38 -10.92 -3.29
N ALA A 358 -3.61 -12.22 -3.48
CA ALA A 358 -3.17 -12.91 -4.70
C ALA A 358 -3.78 -12.26 -5.96
N PHE A 359 -5.11 -12.12 -6.02
CA PHE A 359 -5.76 -11.48 -7.16
C PHE A 359 -5.27 -10.04 -7.38
N PHE A 360 -5.07 -9.28 -6.30
CA PHE A 360 -4.55 -7.94 -6.35
C PHE A 360 -3.15 -7.87 -6.98
N VAL A 361 -2.24 -8.79 -6.62
CA VAL A 361 -0.91 -8.86 -7.25
C VAL A 361 -1.00 -9.20 -8.74
N GLN A 362 -1.91 -10.10 -9.13
CA GLN A 362 -2.11 -10.43 -10.55
C GLN A 362 -2.55 -9.22 -11.36
N GLU A 363 -3.54 -8.47 -10.85
CA GLU A 363 -4.01 -7.23 -11.47
C GLU A 363 -2.90 -6.17 -11.49
N LEU A 364 -2.12 -6.05 -10.41
CA LEU A 364 -1.02 -5.09 -10.31
C LEU A 364 0.04 -5.35 -11.40
N VAL A 365 0.43 -6.62 -11.59
CA VAL A 365 1.37 -7.02 -12.66
C VAL A 365 0.78 -6.74 -14.04
N ALA A 366 -0.49 -7.12 -14.27
CA ALA A 366 -1.14 -6.91 -15.56
C ALA A 366 -1.27 -5.42 -15.92
N VAL A 367 -1.54 -4.56 -14.93
CA VAL A 367 -1.75 -3.13 -15.13
C VAL A 367 -0.43 -2.38 -15.31
N TYR A 368 0.58 -2.66 -14.48
CA TYR A 368 1.83 -1.89 -14.49
C TYR A 368 2.92 -2.46 -15.39
N PHE A 369 2.92 -3.78 -15.60
CA PHE A 369 3.96 -4.45 -16.37
C PHE A 369 3.43 -5.07 -17.66
N GLY A 370 2.11 -5.12 -17.86
CA GLY A 370 1.52 -5.73 -19.05
C GLY A 370 1.68 -7.24 -19.13
N ARG A 371 2.07 -7.89 -18.02
CA ARG A 371 2.36 -9.34 -17.95
C ARG A 371 1.24 -10.09 -17.23
N GLN A 372 1.10 -11.37 -17.53
CA GLN A 372 0.28 -12.27 -16.71
C GLN A 372 1.11 -12.82 -15.55
N ALA A 373 0.50 -13.00 -14.38
CA ALA A 373 1.17 -13.57 -13.21
C ALA A 373 0.43 -14.81 -12.69
N ALA A 374 1.18 -15.88 -12.43
CA ALA A 374 0.74 -17.06 -11.70
C ALA A 374 1.29 -16.99 -10.27
N ILE A 375 0.41 -17.15 -9.28
CA ILE A 375 0.79 -17.01 -7.87
C ILE A 375 0.90 -18.38 -7.22
N GLU A 376 2.08 -18.66 -6.67
CA GLU A 376 2.31 -19.84 -5.86
C GLU A 376 2.00 -19.53 -4.39
N GLY A 377 0.76 -19.83 -3.99
CA GLY A 377 0.33 -19.71 -2.60
C GLY A 377 1.09 -20.65 -1.66
N LYS A 378 1.12 -20.30 -0.37
CA LYS A 378 1.67 -21.17 0.69
C LYS A 378 0.75 -22.38 0.83
N GLY A 379 1.22 -23.54 0.38
CA GLY A 379 0.46 -24.79 0.46
C GLY A 379 0.99 -25.68 1.59
N VAL A 380 0.08 -26.35 2.31
CA VAL A 380 0.48 -27.44 3.21
C VAL A 380 0.22 -28.75 2.49
N GLU A 381 1.28 -29.52 2.23
CA GLU A 381 1.14 -30.88 1.71
C GLU A 381 1.00 -31.86 2.87
N VAL A 382 -0.20 -32.43 3.03
CA VAL A 382 -0.45 -33.47 4.04
C VAL A 382 -0.78 -34.76 3.30
N CYS A 383 0.11 -35.75 3.40
CA CYS A 383 -0.08 -37.09 2.81
C CYS A 383 -0.35 -37.07 1.28
N GLY A 384 0.32 -36.18 0.52
CA GLY A 384 0.17 -36.07 -0.93
C GLY A 384 -1.03 -35.22 -1.39
N VAL A 385 -1.76 -34.60 -0.45
CA VAL A 385 -2.81 -33.62 -0.75
C VAL A 385 -2.30 -32.23 -0.41
N ARG A 386 -2.21 -31.36 -1.42
CA ARG A 386 -1.91 -29.95 -1.23
C ARG A 386 -3.18 -29.22 -0.79
N VAL A 387 -3.14 -28.64 0.40
CA VAL A 387 -4.17 -27.72 0.91
C VAL A 387 -3.68 -26.30 0.61
N CYS A 388 -4.38 -25.61 -0.30
CA CYS A 388 -4.18 -24.21 -0.65
C CYS A 388 -5.30 -23.36 -0.07
#